data_AF-C0HKJ9-F1
#
_entry.id   AF-C0HKJ9-F1
#
_cell.length_a   1.000
_cell.length_b   1.000
_cell.length_c   1.000
_cell.angle_alpha   90.00
_cell.angle_beta   90.00
_cell.angle_gamma   90.00
#
_symmetry.space_group_name_H-M   'P 1'
#
loop_
_entity.id
_entity.type
_entity.pdbx_description
1 polymer ?
#
loop_
_entity_poly.entity_id
_entity_poly.type
_entity_poly.pdbx_seq_one_letter_code
_entity_poly.pdbx_strand_id
1 'polypeptide(L)' 'GSIPCGESCVFIPCISGLAGCSCKNRVCYLN' A
#
# COMPACT_ATOMS: atom_id res chain seq x y z
N GLY A 1 0.26 2.51 9.87
CA GLY A 1 -0.54 2.79 8.68
C GLY A 1 -2.00 2.47 8.86
N SER A 2 -2.82 3.51 8.73
CA SER A 2 -4.28 3.46 8.93
C SER A 2 -5.07 4.00 7.74
N ILE A 3 -4.40 4.71 6.82
CA ILE A 3 -5.01 5.32 5.64
C ILE A 3 -4.70 4.43 4.44
N PRO A 4 -5.70 3.90 3.72
CA PRO A 4 -5.45 3.18 2.48
C PRO A 4 -4.92 4.14 1.41
N CYS A 5 -3.86 3.76 0.69
CA CYS A 5 -3.29 4.54 -0.41
C CYS A 5 -4.09 4.42 -1.71
N GLY A 6 -5.20 3.67 -1.71
CA GLY A 6 -5.99 3.37 -2.90
C GLY A 6 -5.33 2.32 -3.82
N GLU A 7 -4.28 1.66 -3.36
CA GLU A 7 -3.58 0.61 -4.09
C GLU A 7 -3.78 -0.75 -3.44
N SER A 8 -3.69 -1.79 -4.25
CA SER A 8 -3.81 -3.18 -3.82
C SER A 8 -2.52 -3.91 -4.16
N CYS A 9 -2.02 -4.70 -3.21
CA CYS A 9 -0.72 -5.36 -3.31
C CYS A 9 -0.83 -6.88 -3.53
N VAL A 10 -1.87 -7.33 -4.25
CA VAL A 10 -2.15 -8.75 -4.50
C VAL A 10 -1.30 -9.30 -5.64
N PHE A 11 -1.18 -8.54 -6.74
CA PHE A 11 -0.47 -8.97 -7.95
C PHE A 11 0.73 -8.08 -8.28
N ILE A 12 0.72 -6.84 -7.80
CA ILE A 12 1.78 -5.85 -7.99
C ILE A 12 2.17 -5.26 -6.64
N PRO A 13 3.42 -4.82 -6.44
CA PRO A 13 3.78 -4.06 -5.27
C PRO A 13 3.07 -2.70 -5.26
N CYS A 14 2.97 -2.08 -4.08
CA CYS A 14 2.50 -0.70 -3.96
C CYS A 14 3.44 0.22 -4.75
N ILE A 15 2.94 0.90 -5.77
CA ILE A 15 3.68 1.90 -6.55
C ILE A 15 4.03 3.08 -5.64
N SER A 16 3.09 3.48 -4.78
CA SER A 16 3.32 4.49 -3.75
C SER A 16 4.13 3.97 -2.56
N GLY A 17 4.80 2.81 -2.69
CA GLY A 17 5.79 2.36 -1.71
C GLY A 17 6.90 3.40 -1.50
N LEU A 18 7.26 4.12 -2.57
CA LEU A 18 8.18 5.26 -2.54
C LEU A 18 7.62 6.46 -1.76
N ALA A 19 6.29 6.60 -1.70
CA ALA A 19 5.61 7.67 -0.96
C ALA A 19 5.34 7.31 0.51
N GLY A 20 5.84 6.17 0.99
CA GLY A 20 5.63 5.70 2.37
C GLY A 20 4.45 4.74 2.54
N CYS A 21 3.83 4.27 1.45
CA CYS A 21 2.82 3.21 1.53
C CYS A 21 3.46 1.83 1.78
N SER A 22 2.74 0.96 2.46
CA SER A 22 3.17 -0.41 2.76
C SER A 22 2.02 -1.38 2.61
N CYS A 23 2.32 -2.54 2.04
CA CYS A 23 1.34 -3.60 1.84
C CYS A 23 0.96 -4.24 3.17
N LYS A 24 -0.32 -4.19 3.55
CA LYS A 24 -0.87 -4.88 4.70
C LYS A 24 -2.23 -5.47 4.33
N ASN A 25 -2.44 -6.76 4.61
CA ASN A 25 -3.69 -7.44 4.28
C ASN A 25 -4.13 -7.22 2.80
N ARG A 26 -3.18 -7.38 1.86
CA ARG A 26 -3.42 -7.22 0.41
C ARG A 26 -3.78 -5.80 -0.05
N VAL A 27 -3.84 -4.81 0.83
CA VAL A 27 -4.08 -3.41 0.51
C VAL A 27 -2.87 -2.58 0.92
N CYS A 28 -2.54 -1.55 0.15
CA CYS A 28 -1.46 -0.63 0.47
C CYS A 28 -1.97 0.44 1.44
N TYR A 29 -1.33 0.56 2.59
CA TYR A 29 -1.64 1.55 3.62
C TYR A 29 -0.47 2.51 3.79
N LEU A 30 -0.74 3.81 3.91
CA LEU A 30 0.25 4.82 4.24
C LEU A 30 0.73 4.56 5.67
N ASN A 31 2.05 4.47 5.90
CA ASN A 31 2.60 4.23 7.24
C ASN A 31 2.11 5.25 8.28
#